data_AF-A0A6S7FUV4-F1
#
_entry.id   AF-A0A6S7FUV4-F1
#
_cell.length_a   1.000
_cell.length_b   1.000
_cell.length_c   1.000
_cell.angle_alpha   90.00
_cell.angle_beta   90.00
_cell.angle_gamma   90.00
#
_symmetry.space_group_name_H-M   'P 1'
#
loop_
_entity.id
_entity.type
_entity.pdbx_description
1 polymer ?
#
loop_
_entity_poly.entity_id
_entity_poly.type
_entity_poly.pdbx_seq_one_letter_code
_entity_poly.pdbx_strand_id
1 'polypeptide(L)'
;MEQSTDAPIFGDFDEDILVHFLSTSNDIHTRCHKFCFKFHQEGKIDVNLLRNPSFRSSKATLFGHLYFRLQHFPKALEWFESVPKNSADEFDSLCGQGSIYLEYGEYVKSVECFEKALEIYYQNEQPLDITLLACVNNLAMALRNMGQYKKAGVKMEEAIEKHHQAYGEDSETVILSSLMLNLGIGYASDDPRSAIGTYEVVEGMHNRLMDVPDQHAIGLSLNMACSLSELNQLERSLEYMKRALQLGHQVYGKNNQSSKLAQIYKTAGTVYKNCNQNMRLCLGTNEV
;
A
#
# COMPACT_ATOMS: atom_id res chain seq x y z
N MET A 1 -9.44 44.56 -25.42
CA MET A 1 -8.84 43.33 -26.00
C MET A 1 -7.43 43.31 -25.47
N GLU A 2 -6.97 42.38 -24.64
CA GLU A 2 -7.29 40.96 -24.50
C GLU A 2 -7.57 40.59 -23.04
N GLN A 3 -8.62 39.81 -22.80
CA GLN A 3 -8.85 39.15 -21.51
C GLN A 3 -8.01 37.87 -21.50
N SER A 4 -7.01 37.76 -20.62
CA SER A 4 -6.27 36.52 -20.42
C SER A 4 -7.14 35.52 -19.65
N THR A 5 -7.59 34.49 -20.35
CA THR A 5 -8.37 33.36 -19.86
C THR A 5 -7.50 32.36 -19.10
N ASP A 6 -6.98 32.76 -17.93
CA ASP A 6 -6.40 31.82 -16.97
C ASP A 6 -7.35 31.70 -15.77
N ALA A 7 -8.22 30.68 -15.83
CA ALA A 7 -9.07 30.30 -14.72
C ALA A 7 -8.21 29.88 -13.51
N PRO A 8 -8.53 30.33 -12.27
CA PRO A 8 -7.77 29.94 -11.09
C PRO A 8 -7.91 28.43 -10.85
N ILE A 9 -6.75 27.79 -10.72
CA ILE A 9 -6.52 26.34 -10.55
C ILE A 9 -7.23 25.72 -9.33
N PHE A 10 -7.81 26.54 -8.44
CA PHE A 10 -8.43 26.10 -7.17
C PHE A 10 -9.92 26.44 -7.02
N GLY A 11 -10.61 26.87 -8.08
CA GLY A 11 -12.06 27.10 -8.02
C GLY A 11 -12.90 25.85 -7.67
N ASP A 12 -12.30 24.67 -7.75
CA ASP A 12 -12.93 23.36 -7.54
C ASP A 12 -12.64 22.73 -6.15
N PHE A 13 -11.84 23.37 -5.29
CA PHE A 13 -11.38 22.75 -4.04
C PHE A 13 -11.79 23.60 -2.82
N ASP A 14 -12.49 22.97 -1.88
CA ASP A 14 -12.82 23.56 -0.58
C ASP A 14 -11.56 23.64 0.32
N GLU A 15 -11.51 24.59 1.26
CA GLU A 15 -10.33 24.83 2.13
C GLU A 15 -9.93 23.57 2.92
N ASP A 16 -10.91 22.77 3.34
CA ASP A 16 -10.70 21.52 4.08
C ASP A 16 -9.97 20.44 3.26
N ILE A 17 -10.13 20.46 1.94
CA ILE A 17 -9.55 19.50 1.01
C ILE A 17 -8.04 19.73 0.83
N LEU A 18 -7.62 21.01 0.84
CA LEU A 18 -6.23 21.42 0.81
C LEU A 18 -5.49 21.07 2.11
N VAL A 19 -6.16 21.18 3.26
CA VAL A 19 -5.62 20.78 4.57
C VAL A 19 -5.39 19.27 4.65
N HIS A 20 -6.30 18.46 4.12
CA HIS A 20 -6.15 17.00 4.06
C HIS A 20 -4.98 16.58 3.15
N PHE A 21 -4.82 17.23 2.01
CA PHE A 21 -3.70 17.01 1.09
C PHE A 21 -2.34 17.33 1.73
N LEU A 22 -2.25 18.45 2.44
CA LEU A 22 -1.05 18.92 3.14
C LEU A 22 -0.74 18.15 4.44
N SER A 23 -1.54 17.16 4.83
CA SER A 23 -1.29 16.37 6.05
C SER A 23 -0.80 14.93 5.79
N THR A 24 -0.70 14.48 4.53
CA THR A 24 -0.36 13.08 4.18
C THR A 24 0.80 12.79 3.17
N SER A 25 1.77 13.68 2.93
CA SER A 25 3.03 13.42 2.18
C SER A 25 4.31 13.45 3.04
N ASN A 26 5.33 12.64 2.69
CA ASN A 26 6.53 12.38 3.52
C ASN A 26 7.59 13.51 3.62
N ASP A 27 7.34 14.70 3.08
CA ASP A 27 8.15 15.91 3.32
C ASP A 27 7.25 17.12 3.63
N ILE A 28 6.23 16.87 4.46
CA ILE A 28 5.12 17.79 4.71
C ILE A 28 5.52 19.00 5.52
N HIS A 29 6.31 18.82 6.57
CA HIS A 29 6.33 19.83 7.61
C HIS A 29 6.93 21.14 7.10
N THR A 30 8.00 21.05 6.29
CA THR A 30 8.66 22.19 5.68
C THR A 30 7.84 22.81 4.55
N ARG A 31 7.12 22.00 3.76
CA ARG A 31 6.32 22.50 2.63
C ARG A 31 5.02 23.13 3.11
N CYS A 32 4.34 22.51 4.06
CA CYS A 32 3.14 23.03 4.71
C CYS A 32 3.45 24.28 5.52
N HIS A 33 4.58 24.33 6.24
CA HIS A 33 4.99 25.55 6.93
C HIS A 33 5.25 26.70 5.94
N LYS A 34 5.99 26.46 4.85
CA LYS A 34 6.26 27.50 3.83
C LYS A 34 4.98 27.94 3.11
N PHE A 35 4.09 27.00 2.83
CA PHE A 35 2.79 27.24 2.21
C PHE A 35 1.87 28.07 3.11
N CYS A 36 1.64 27.64 4.35
CA CYS A 36 0.78 28.35 5.30
C CYS A 36 1.28 29.77 5.58
N PHE A 37 2.61 29.97 5.67
CA PHE A 37 3.20 31.28 5.90
C PHE A 37 2.98 32.25 4.73
N LYS A 38 3.19 31.79 3.48
CA LYS A 38 2.97 32.62 2.28
C LYS A 38 1.48 32.93 2.05
N PHE A 39 0.61 31.93 2.21
CA PHE A 39 -0.84 32.13 2.04
C PHE A 39 -1.39 33.14 3.05
N HIS A 40 -0.93 33.09 4.30
CA HIS A 40 -1.35 34.02 5.33
C HIS A 40 -0.94 35.48 5.05
N GLN A 41 0.20 35.71 4.39
CA GLN A 41 0.65 37.06 4.04
C GLN A 41 0.01 37.60 2.75
N GLU A 42 -0.24 36.73 1.76
CA GLU A 42 -0.51 37.18 0.39
C GLU A 42 -1.93 36.84 -0.11
N GLY A 43 -2.66 35.97 0.60
CA GLY A 43 -4.03 35.58 0.27
C GLY A 43 -4.19 34.85 -1.07
N LYS A 44 -3.09 34.35 -1.65
CA LYS A 44 -3.05 33.66 -2.95
C LYS A 44 -2.08 32.48 -2.90
N ILE A 45 -2.41 31.42 -3.64
CA ILE A 45 -1.55 30.24 -3.76
C ILE A 45 -0.54 30.45 -4.90
N ASP A 46 0.74 30.35 -4.59
CA ASP A 46 1.84 30.36 -5.55
C ASP A 46 1.91 28.99 -6.26
N VAL A 47 1.25 28.91 -7.42
CA VAL A 47 1.19 27.73 -8.29
C VAL A 47 2.55 27.23 -8.77
N ASN A 48 3.61 28.03 -8.60
CA ASN A 48 4.98 27.60 -8.91
C ASN A 48 5.57 26.64 -7.87
N LEU A 49 4.98 26.52 -6.66
CA LEU A 49 5.37 25.48 -5.69
C LEU A 49 5.05 24.06 -6.15
N LEU A 50 4.03 23.91 -7.02
CA LEU A 50 3.67 22.63 -7.65
C LEU A 50 4.42 22.42 -8.97
N ARG A 51 4.84 23.51 -9.64
CA ARG A 51 5.73 23.48 -10.81
C ARG A 51 7.20 23.43 -10.37
N ASN A 52 7.57 22.36 -9.69
CA ASN A 52 8.98 22.09 -9.50
C ASN A 52 9.53 21.46 -10.80
N PRO A 53 10.57 22.02 -11.45
CA PRO A 53 11.20 21.42 -12.64
C PRO A 53 11.79 20.01 -12.39
N SER A 54 11.89 19.58 -11.12
CA SER A 54 12.21 18.21 -10.72
C SER A 54 11.02 17.25 -10.79
N PHE A 55 9.78 17.76 -10.88
CA PHE A 55 8.58 16.94 -11.08
C PHE A 55 8.35 16.79 -12.58
N ARG A 56 8.66 15.60 -13.10
CA ARG A 56 8.48 15.25 -14.52
C ARG A 56 7.02 14.94 -14.87
N SER A 57 6.14 14.81 -13.88
CA SER A 57 4.74 14.41 -14.07
C SER A 57 3.90 15.53 -14.68
N SER A 58 3.10 15.21 -15.70
CA SER A 58 2.16 16.14 -16.29
C SER A 58 1.08 16.59 -15.30
N LYS A 59 0.43 17.70 -15.64
CA LYS A 59 -0.74 18.20 -14.91
C LYS A 59 -1.80 17.10 -14.74
N ALA A 60 -2.07 16.32 -15.78
CA ALA A 60 -3.08 15.29 -15.73
C ALA A 60 -2.77 14.22 -14.67
N THR A 61 -1.54 13.73 -14.63
CA THR A 61 -1.08 12.75 -13.64
C THR A 61 -1.14 13.31 -12.21
N LEU A 62 -0.71 14.57 -12.01
CA LEU A 62 -0.78 15.22 -10.70
C LEU A 62 -2.22 15.34 -10.19
N PHE A 63 -3.15 15.75 -11.05
CA PHE A 63 -4.56 15.88 -10.69
C PHE A 63 -5.24 14.52 -10.48
N GLY A 64 -4.88 13.51 -11.27
CA GLY A 64 -5.34 12.13 -11.08
C GLY A 64 -4.98 11.62 -9.69
N HIS A 65 -3.71 11.73 -9.30
CA HIS A 65 -3.26 11.33 -7.96
C HIS A 65 -3.90 12.16 -6.85
N LEU A 66 -4.06 13.47 -7.05
CA LEU A 66 -4.74 14.34 -6.08
C LEU A 66 -6.18 13.85 -5.83
N TYR A 67 -6.99 13.68 -6.88
CA TYR A 67 -8.36 13.22 -6.73
C TYR A 67 -8.44 11.78 -6.20
N PHE A 68 -7.48 10.92 -6.54
CA PHE A 68 -7.38 9.58 -5.96
C PHE A 68 -7.21 9.65 -4.44
N ARG A 69 -6.30 10.50 -3.96
CA ARG A 69 -6.04 10.70 -2.53
C ARG A 69 -7.22 11.30 -1.79
N LEU A 70 -8.02 12.11 -2.47
CA LEU A 70 -9.28 12.65 -1.97
C LEU A 70 -10.46 11.66 -2.07
N GLN A 71 -10.21 10.42 -2.52
CA GLN A 71 -11.22 9.38 -2.76
C GLN A 71 -12.31 9.79 -3.76
N HIS A 72 -12.04 10.81 -4.58
CA HIS A 72 -12.95 11.23 -5.65
C HIS A 72 -12.61 10.49 -6.95
N PHE A 73 -12.75 9.16 -6.90
CA PHE A 73 -12.31 8.23 -7.94
C PHE A 73 -12.82 8.52 -9.37
N PRO A 74 -14.07 8.96 -9.62
CA PRO A 74 -14.50 9.26 -10.98
C PRO A 74 -13.67 10.37 -11.64
N LYS A 75 -13.43 11.47 -10.91
CA LYS A 75 -12.63 12.59 -11.40
C LYS A 75 -11.15 12.23 -11.49
N ALA A 76 -10.64 11.40 -10.58
CA ALA A 76 -9.29 10.86 -10.70
C ALA A 76 -9.12 10.05 -11.99
N LEU A 77 -10.10 9.21 -12.32
CA LEU A 77 -10.11 8.40 -13.52
C LEU A 77 -10.14 9.27 -14.79
N GLU A 78 -11.00 10.30 -14.85
CA GLU A 78 -11.02 11.26 -15.97
C GLU A 78 -9.66 11.90 -16.22
N TRP A 79 -8.95 12.30 -15.15
CA TRP A 79 -7.62 12.89 -15.27
C TRP A 79 -6.58 11.88 -15.73
N PHE A 80 -6.58 10.67 -15.18
CA PHE A 80 -5.67 9.63 -15.66
C PHE A 80 -5.95 9.25 -17.11
N GLU A 81 -7.21 9.11 -17.53
CA GLU A 81 -7.60 8.81 -18.91
C GLU A 81 -7.25 9.93 -19.89
N SER A 82 -7.12 11.18 -19.41
CA SER A 82 -6.68 12.32 -20.23
C SER A 82 -5.17 12.31 -20.55
N VAL A 83 -4.37 11.46 -19.88
CA VAL A 83 -2.93 11.32 -20.15
C VAL A 83 -2.72 10.71 -21.54
N PRO A 84 -1.93 11.36 -22.43
CA PRO A 84 -1.70 10.83 -23.77
C PRO A 84 -1.00 9.48 -23.76
N LYS A 85 -1.42 8.58 -24.64
CA LYS A 85 -0.73 7.32 -24.90
C LYS A 85 0.68 7.55 -25.44
N ASN A 86 1.60 6.65 -25.13
CA ASN A 86 3.05 6.72 -25.37
C ASN A 86 3.73 7.96 -24.75
N SER A 87 3.11 8.60 -23.76
CA SER A 87 3.76 9.67 -23.00
C SER A 87 4.58 9.09 -21.85
N ALA A 88 5.51 9.88 -21.31
CA ALA A 88 6.31 9.49 -20.15
C ALA A 88 5.46 9.18 -18.90
N ASP A 89 4.23 9.69 -18.85
CA ASP A 89 3.31 9.52 -17.71
C ASP A 89 2.31 8.37 -17.89
N GLU A 90 2.28 7.72 -19.06
CA GLU A 90 1.28 6.67 -19.34
C GLU A 90 1.38 5.51 -18.34
N PHE A 91 2.60 5.13 -17.95
CA PHE A 91 2.86 4.14 -16.90
C PHE A 91 2.14 4.50 -15.60
N ASP A 92 2.39 5.70 -15.09
CA ASP A 92 1.86 6.16 -13.80
C ASP A 92 0.34 6.34 -13.87
N SER A 93 -0.17 6.86 -14.99
CA SER A 93 -1.60 6.95 -15.23
C SER A 93 -2.30 5.59 -15.18
N LEU A 94 -1.76 4.59 -15.86
CA LEU A 94 -2.32 3.24 -15.86
C LEU A 94 -2.25 2.59 -14.46
N CYS A 95 -1.19 2.86 -13.69
CA CYS A 95 -1.12 2.44 -12.29
C CYS A 95 -2.22 3.10 -11.43
N GLY A 96 -2.48 4.38 -11.66
CA GLY A 96 -3.58 5.12 -11.02
C GLY A 96 -4.95 4.54 -11.37
N GLN A 97 -5.22 4.32 -12.66
CA GLN A 97 -6.47 3.68 -13.14
C GLN A 97 -6.64 2.29 -12.55
N GLY A 98 -5.59 1.46 -12.58
CA GLY A 98 -5.60 0.11 -12.02
C GLY A 98 -5.91 0.09 -10.52
N SER A 99 -5.40 1.07 -9.78
CA SER A 99 -5.68 1.25 -8.35
C SER A 99 -7.13 1.65 -8.11
N ILE A 100 -7.70 2.54 -8.94
CA ILE A 100 -9.13 2.90 -8.87
C ILE A 100 -10.02 1.68 -9.12
N TYR A 101 -9.73 0.90 -10.17
CA TYR A 101 -10.49 -0.31 -10.47
C TYR A 101 -10.37 -1.37 -9.38
N LEU A 102 -9.22 -1.44 -8.69
CA LEU A 102 -9.05 -2.30 -7.52
C LEU A 102 -10.00 -1.91 -6.38
N GLU A 103 -10.11 -0.60 -6.09
CA GLU A 103 -11.04 -0.08 -5.07
C GLU A 103 -12.51 -0.30 -5.42
N TYR A 104 -12.87 -0.23 -6.71
CA TYR A 104 -14.22 -0.59 -7.18
C TYR A 104 -14.51 -2.09 -7.19
N GLY A 105 -13.52 -2.94 -6.93
CA GLY A 105 -13.67 -4.40 -7.04
C GLY A 105 -13.73 -4.90 -8.50
N GLU A 106 -13.42 -4.05 -9.47
CA GLU A 106 -13.34 -4.40 -10.89
C GLU A 106 -11.98 -5.05 -11.22
N TYR A 107 -11.71 -6.19 -10.59
CA TYR A 107 -10.37 -6.80 -10.58
C TYR A 107 -9.83 -7.14 -11.99
N VAL A 108 -10.69 -7.50 -12.93
CA VAL A 108 -10.29 -7.78 -14.32
C VAL A 108 -9.69 -6.52 -14.97
N LYS A 109 -10.40 -5.38 -14.88
CA LYS A 109 -9.89 -4.11 -15.43
C LYS A 109 -8.65 -3.63 -14.70
N SER A 110 -8.61 -3.82 -13.38
CA SER A 110 -7.44 -3.51 -12.57
C SER A 110 -6.19 -4.25 -13.05
N VAL A 111 -6.31 -5.58 -13.27
CA VAL A 111 -5.23 -6.40 -13.82
C VAL A 111 -4.83 -5.93 -15.22
N GLU A 112 -5.79 -5.65 -16.11
CA GLU A 112 -5.48 -5.16 -17.46
C GLU A 112 -4.70 -3.84 -17.44
N CYS A 113 -5.06 -2.89 -16.57
CA CYS A 113 -4.35 -1.63 -16.41
C CYS A 113 -2.91 -1.85 -15.93
N PHE A 114 -2.73 -2.65 -14.88
CA PHE A 114 -1.38 -2.91 -14.34
C PHE A 114 -0.50 -3.72 -15.29
N GLU A 115 -1.04 -4.72 -16.00
CA GLU A 115 -0.28 -5.48 -16.98
C GLU A 115 0.19 -4.60 -18.15
N LYS A 116 -0.67 -3.69 -18.63
CA LYS A 116 -0.28 -2.69 -19.64
C LYS A 116 0.77 -1.72 -19.12
N ALA A 117 0.65 -1.27 -17.87
CA ALA A 117 1.67 -0.44 -17.24
C ALA A 117 3.03 -1.15 -17.21
N LEU A 118 3.06 -2.41 -16.74
CA LEU A 118 4.29 -3.21 -16.72
C LEU A 118 4.87 -3.46 -18.11
N GLU A 119 4.04 -3.65 -19.14
CA GLU A 119 4.49 -3.76 -20.53
C GLU A 119 5.24 -2.49 -20.98
N ILE A 120 4.66 -1.31 -20.74
CA ILE A 120 5.30 -0.01 -21.07
C ILE A 120 6.61 0.16 -20.31
N TYR A 121 6.61 -0.20 -19.03
CA TYR A 121 7.79 -0.11 -18.18
C TYR A 121 8.95 -0.95 -18.75
N TYR A 122 8.68 -2.20 -19.15
CA TYR A 122 9.68 -3.09 -19.70
C TYR A 122 10.11 -2.74 -21.14
N GLN A 123 9.22 -2.16 -21.96
CA GLN A 123 9.58 -1.70 -23.31
C GLN A 123 10.51 -0.49 -23.29
N ASN A 124 10.33 0.40 -22.31
CA ASN A 124 11.07 1.67 -22.26
C ASN A 124 12.36 1.61 -21.42
N GLU A 125 12.77 0.42 -20.96
CA GLU A 125 13.93 0.21 -20.07
C GLU A 125 13.99 1.26 -18.94
N GLN A 126 12.81 1.59 -18.38
CA GLN A 126 12.71 2.58 -17.32
C GLN A 126 13.57 2.09 -16.14
N PRO A 127 14.35 2.98 -15.49
CA PRO A 127 15.10 2.59 -14.31
C PRO A 127 14.14 2.05 -13.25
N LEU A 128 14.61 1.10 -12.44
CA LEU A 128 13.85 0.65 -11.28
C LEU A 128 13.48 1.86 -10.43
N ASP A 129 12.24 1.92 -10.01
CA ASP A 129 11.75 2.93 -9.08
C ASP A 129 10.63 2.34 -8.23
N ILE A 130 10.40 2.98 -7.10
CA ILE A 130 9.41 2.64 -6.08
C ILE A 130 8.00 2.49 -6.67
N THR A 131 7.67 3.25 -7.73
CA THR A 131 6.37 3.18 -8.43
C THR A 131 6.15 1.82 -9.10
N LEU A 132 7.21 1.16 -9.60
CA LEU A 132 7.11 -0.20 -10.14
C LEU A 132 6.68 -1.19 -9.06
N LEU A 133 7.33 -1.15 -7.89
CA LEU A 133 7.01 -2.06 -6.79
C LEU A 133 5.57 -1.87 -6.30
N ALA A 134 5.11 -0.62 -6.23
CA ALA A 134 3.71 -0.31 -5.89
C ALA A 134 2.73 -0.86 -6.94
N CYS A 135 3.04 -0.70 -8.24
CA CYS A 135 2.24 -1.27 -9.34
C CYS A 135 2.14 -2.80 -9.23
N VAL A 136 3.27 -3.49 -9.04
CA VAL A 136 3.29 -4.96 -8.89
C VAL A 136 2.53 -5.40 -7.65
N ASN A 137 2.70 -4.70 -6.53
CA ASN A 137 1.98 -4.99 -5.30
C ASN A 137 0.45 -4.94 -5.52
N ASN A 138 -0.04 -3.89 -6.18
CA ASN A 138 -1.47 -3.73 -6.42
C ASN A 138 -2.00 -4.71 -7.47
N LEU A 139 -1.22 -5.01 -8.51
CA LEU A 139 -1.52 -6.11 -9.44
C LEU A 139 -1.68 -7.43 -8.69
N ALA A 140 -0.75 -7.73 -7.79
CA ALA A 140 -0.77 -8.97 -7.04
C ALA A 140 -1.98 -9.03 -6.10
N MET A 141 -2.40 -7.91 -5.50
CA MET A 141 -3.67 -7.82 -4.76
C MET A 141 -4.89 -8.08 -5.66
N ALA A 142 -4.94 -7.48 -6.85
CA ALA A 142 -6.02 -7.71 -7.81
C ALA A 142 -6.11 -9.19 -8.23
N LEU A 143 -4.98 -9.81 -8.56
CA LEU A 143 -4.88 -11.23 -8.91
C LEU A 143 -5.33 -12.13 -7.75
N ARG A 144 -4.95 -11.82 -6.51
CA ARG A 144 -5.40 -12.57 -5.32
C ARG A 144 -6.90 -12.49 -5.12
N ASN A 145 -7.51 -11.32 -5.32
CA ASN A 145 -8.97 -11.17 -5.25
C ASN A 145 -9.70 -11.96 -6.36
N MET A 146 -9.02 -12.25 -7.46
CA MET A 146 -9.50 -13.16 -8.51
C MET A 146 -9.17 -14.65 -8.23
N GLY A 147 -8.55 -14.98 -7.10
CA GLY A 147 -8.13 -16.34 -6.77
C GLY A 147 -6.86 -16.82 -7.50
N GLN A 148 -6.15 -15.93 -8.22
CA GLN A 148 -4.94 -16.25 -8.99
C GLN A 148 -3.67 -16.11 -8.13
N TYR A 149 -3.62 -16.82 -6.99
CA TYR A 149 -2.53 -16.69 -6.00
C TYR A 149 -1.14 -17.00 -6.58
N LYS A 150 -1.02 -18.06 -7.38
CA LYS A 150 0.27 -18.44 -8.00
C LYS A 150 0.82 -17.36 -8.94
N LYS A 151 -0.06 -16.78 -9.78
CA LYS A 151 0.32 -15.70 -10.70
C LYS A 151 0.75 -14.45 -9.92
N ALA A 152 0.06 -14.14 -8.82
CA ALA A 152 0.43 -13.04 -7.94
C ALA A 152 1.82 -13.25 -7.31
N GLY A 153 2.10 -14.45 -6.78
CA GLY A 153 3.40 -14.79 -6.19
C GLY A 153 4.56 -14.62 -7.16
N VAL A 154 4.44 -15.22 -8.36
CA VAL A 154 5.47 -15.10 -9.42
C VAL A 154 5.76 -13.62 -9.76
N LYS A 155 4.72 -12.78 -9.87
CA LYS A 155 4.91 -11.35 -10.17
C LYS A 155 5.63 -10.60 -9.05
N MET A 156 5.34 -10.91 -7.79
CA MET A 156 6.03 -10.29 -6.65
C MET A 156 7.49 -10.76 -6.57
N GLU A 157 7.76 -12.05 -6.73
CA GLU A 157 9.12 -12.62 -6.78
C GLU A 157 9.98 -11.98 -7.88
N GLU A 158 9.44 -11.87 -9.10
CA GLU A 158 10.12 -11.20 -10.22
C GLU A 158 10.51 -9.75 -9.90
N ALA A 159 9.66 -9.02 -9.18
CA ALA A 159 9.90 -7.62 -8.82
C ALA A 159 10.89 -7.46 -7.67
N ILE A 160 10.84 -8.35 -6.66
CA ILE A 160 11.79 -8.38 -5.55
C ILE A 160 13.20 -8.71 -6.06
N GLU A 161 13.32 -9.73 -6.93
CA GLU A 161 14.59 -10.12 -7.52
C GLU A 161 15.23 -8.97 -8.31
N LYS A 162 14.43 -8.29 -9.16
CA LYS A 162 14.91 -7.10 -9.90
C LYS A 162 15.34 -5.97 -8.97
N HIS A 163 14.63 -5.76 -7.86
CA HIS A 163 15.03 -4.78 -6.85
C HIS A 163 16.38 -5.11 -6.22
N HIS A 164 16.59 -6.36 -5.83
CA HIS A 164 17.87 -6.78 -5.27
C HIS A 164 19.01 -6.74 -6.28
N GLN A 165 18.77 -7.08 -7.55
CA GLN A 165 19.76 -6.94 -8.62
C GLN A 165 20.16 -5.47 -8.85
N ALA A 166 19.23 -4.53 -8.73
CA ALA A 166 19.48 -3.11 -8.97
C ALA A 166 20.13 -2.39 -7.78
N TYR A 167 19.73 -2.72 -6.55
CA TYR A 167 20.08 -1.96 -5.35
C TYR A 167 20.85 -2.77 -4.29
N GLY A 168 21.03 -4.06 -4.49
CA GLY A 168 21.62 -4.99 -3.52
C GLY A 168 20.59 -5.65 -2.60
N GLU A 169 20.98 -6.77 -2.01
CA GLU A 169 20.14 -7.53 -1.07
C GLU A 169 19.85 -6.75 0.22
N ASP A 170 20.79 -5.92 0.67
CA ASP A 170 20.65 -5.08 1.88
C ASP A 170 19.79 -3.83 1.66
N SER A 171 19.25 -3.62 0.45
CA SER A 171 18.43 -2.44 0.15
C SER A 171 17.02 -2.60 0.72
N GLU A 172 16.66 -1.72 1.65
CA GLU A 172 15.38 -1.76 2.35
C GLU A 172 14.54 -0.52 2.07
N THR A 173 13.30 -0.75 1.67
CA THR A 173 12.29 0.31 1.54
C THR A 173 10.95 -0.15 2.10
N VAL A 174 10.11 0.81 2.52
CA VAL A 174 8.77 0.53 3.04
C VAL A 174 7.91 -0.21 2.01
N ILE A 175 8.08 0.10 0.73
CA ILE A 175 7.30 -0.52 -0.35
C ILE A 175 7.80 -1.93 -0.66
N LEU A 176 9.12 -2.19 -0.61
CA LEU A 176 9.64 -3.55 -0.67
C LEU A 176 9.10 -4.40 0.49
N SER A 177 9.11 -3.86 1.71
CA SER A 177 8.54 -4.53 2.89
C SER A 177 7.06 -4.85 2.71
N SER A 178 6.28 -3.95 2.10
CA SER A 178 4.85 -4.16 1.78
C SER A 178 4.65 -5.27 0.74
N LEU A 179 5.46 -5.29 -0.31
CA LEU A 179 5.44 -6.30 -1.36
C LEU A 179 5.78 -7.70 -0.78
N MET A 180 6.82 -7.77 0.04
CA MET A 180 7.23 -9.01 0.71
C MET A 180 6.18 -9.51 1.72
N LEU A 181 5.52 -8.60 2.45
CA LEU A 181 4.40 -8.98 3.31
C LEU A 181 3.29 -9.66 2.49
N ASN A 182 2.92 -9.08 1.34
CA ASN A 182 1.90 -9.64 0.47
C ASN A 182 2.33 -10.97 -0.18
N LEU A 183 3.62 -11.14 -0.48
CA LEU A 183 4.19 -12.41 -0.94
C LEU A 183 4.04 -13.50 0.14
N GLY A 184 4.40 -13.18 1.39
CA GLY A 184 4.22 -14.10 2.52
C GLY A 184 2.76 -14.52 2.71
N ILE A 185 1.81 -13.61 2.51
CA ILE A 185 0.37 -13.97 2.55
C ILE A 185 0.00 -14.91 1.40
N GLY A 186 0.63 -14.76 0.23
CA GLY A 186 0.49 -15.69 -0.88
C GLY A 186 0.95 -17.11 -0.56
N TYR A 187 2.03 -17.25 0.21
CA TYR A 187 2.53 -18.56 0.64
C TYR A 187 1.75 -19.19 1.78
N ALA A 188 1.09 -18.40 2.64
CA ALA A 188 0.55 -18.87 3.92
C ALA A 188 -0.27 -20.16 3.83
N SER A 189 -1.13 -20.31 2.81
CA SER A 189 -2.00 -21.49 2.67
C SER A 189 -1.31 -22.74 2.11
N ASP A 190 -0.30 -22.58 1.26
CA ASP A 190 0.38 -23.71 0.58
C ASP A 190 1.67 -24.10 1.30
N ASP A 191 2.42 -23.11 1.81
CA ASP A 191 3.67 -23.27 2.55
C ASP A 191 3.78 -22.22 3.67
N PRO A 192 3.15 -22.47 4.83
CA PRO A 192 3.22 -21.57 5.97
C PRO A 192 4.63 -21.40 6.54
N ARG A 193 5.59 -22.30 6.24
CA ARG A 193 7.00 -22.12 6.67
C ARG A 193 7.67 -21.02 5.87
N SER A 194 7.52 -21.03 4.54
CA SER A 194 8.02 -19.95 3.68
C SER A 194 7.35 -18.61 3.98
N ALA A 195 6.04 -18.63 4.32
CA ALA A 195 5.34 -17.43 4.77
C ALA A 195 5.98 -16.84 6.04
N ILE A 196 6.21 -17.65 7.07
CA ILE A 196 6.86 -17.21 8.32
C ILE A 196 8.25 -16.66 8.06
N GLY A 197 9.09 -17.35 7.28
CA GLY A 197 10.42 -16.86 6.94
C GLY A 197 10.38 -15.50 6.24
N THR A 198 9.42 -15.30 5.32
CA THR A 198 9.19 -14.02 4.65
C THR A 198 8.77 -12.93 5.64
N TYR A 199 7.86 -13.25 6.57
CA TYR A 199 7.43 -12.31 7.60
C TYR A 199 8.54 -11.93 8.58
N GLU A 200 9.44 -12.85 8.92
CA GLU A 200 10.61 -12.56 9.78
C GLU A 200 11.55 -11.55 9.10
N VAL A 201 11.75 -11.64 7.78
CA VAL A 201 12.49 -10.62 7.01
C VAL A 201 11.76 -9.28 7.03
N VAL A 202 10.45 -9.27 6.73
CA VAL A 202 9.60 -8.06 6.74
C VAL A 202 9.64 -7.37 8.10
N GLU A 203 9.61 -8.14 9.19
CA GLU A 203 9.72 -7.64 10.56
C GLU A 203 11.04 -6.93 10.80
N GLY A 204 12.15 -7.54 10.38
CA GLY A 204 13.47 -6.93 10.46
C GLY A 204 13.55 -5.60 9.74
N MET A 205 13.05 -5.55 8.50
CA MET A 205 13.00 -4.31 7.71
C MET A 205 12.12 -3.25 8.39
N HIS A 206 10.92 -3.63 8.83
CA HIS A 206 9.99 -2.68 9.46
C HIS A 206 10.61 -2.07 10.73
N ASN A 207 11.26 -2.88 11.57
CA ASN A 207 11.91 -2.39 12.78
C ASN A 207 13.10 -1.44 12.51
N ARG A 208 13.73 -1.50 11.33
CA ARG A 208 14.81 -0.58 10.92
C ARG A 208 14.30 0.69 10.24
N LEU A 209 13.18 0.59 9.52
CA LEU A 209 12.63 1.68 8.71
C LEU A 209 11.61 2.54 9.46
N MET A 210 10.94 1.98 10.47
CA MET A 210 9.79 2.59 11.13
C MET A 210 9.92 2.52 12.66
N ASP A 211 9.82 3.68 13.30
CA ASP A 211 9.89 3.79 14.77
C ASP A 211 8.51 3.92 15.44
N VAL A 212 7.43 3.98 14.64
CA VAL A 212 6.06 4.18 15.13
C VAL A 212 5.14 3.03 14.71
N PRO A 213 4.24 2.58 15.60
CA PRO A 213 3.20 1.61 15.26
C PRO A 213 2.35 2.05 14.08
N ASP A 214 2.17 1.18 13.09
CA ASP A 214 1.35 1.44 11.91
C ASP A 214 0.49 0.24 11.50
N GLN A 215 -0.24 0.39 10.39
CA GLN A 215 -1.11 -0.68 9.87
C GLN A 215 -0.32 -1.86 9.32
N HIS A 216 0.91 -1.63 8.85
CA HIS A 216 1.79 -2.66 8.29
C HIS A 216 2.24 -3.63 9.39
N ALA A 217 2.68 -3.10 10.54
CA ALA A 217 3.06 -3.88 11.72
C ALA A 217 1.91 -4.75 12.26
N ILE A 218 0.68 -4.20 12.25
CA ILE A 218 -0.53 -4.94 12.64
C ILE A 218 -0.77 -6.10 11.67
N GLY A 219 -0.75 -5.83 10.36
CA GLY A 219 -0.96 -6.83 9.32
C GLY A 219 0.06 -7.97 9.41
N LEU A 220 1.34 -7.61 9.51
CA LEU A 220 2.44 -8.56 9.75
C LEU A 220 2.16 -9.46 10.95
N SER A 221 1.83 -8.87 12.11
CA SER A 221 1.59 -9.62 13.35
C SER A 221 0.40 -10.57 13.22
N LEU A 222 -0.69 -10.15 12.56
CA LEU A 222 -1.85 -11.02 12.30
C LEU A 222 -1.51 -12.20 11.41
N ASN A 223 -0.81 -11.96 10.31
CA ASN A 223 -0.49 -12.99 9.32
C ASN A 223 0.54 -13.99 9.88
N MET A 224 1.50 -13.50 10.66
CA MET A 224 2.45 -14.32 11.42
C MET A 224 1.70 -15.22 12.41
N ALA A 225 0.78 -14.66 13.21
CA ALA A 225 -0.01 -15.43 14.17
C ALA A 225 -0.82 -16.55 13.51
N CYS A 226 -1.46 -16.28 12.37
CA CYS A 226 -2.23 -17.27 11.62
C CYS A 226 -1.33 -18.41 11.11
N SER A 227 -0.23 -18.08 10.45
CA SER A 227 0.69 -19.09 9.87
C SER A 227 1.36 -19.95 10.95
N LEU A 228 1.71 -19.35 12.10
CA LEU A 228 2.22 -20.10 13.25
C LEU A 228 1.17 -21.03 13.87
N SER A 229 -0.11 -20.62 13.87
CA SER A 229 -1.22 -21.45 14.35
C SER A 229 -1.39 -22.69 13.49
N GLU A 230 -1.28 -22.55 12.16
CA GLU A 230 -1.34 -23.65 11.19
C GLU A 230 -0.18 -24.65 11.37
N LEU A 231 1.02 -24.17 11.72
CA LEU A 231 2.16 -25.04 12.05
C LEU A 231 2.16 -25.56 13.49
N ASN A 232 1.07 -25.34 14.24
CA ASN A 232 0.94 -25.74 15.64
C ASN A 232 2.01 -25.13 16.58
N GLN A 233 2.61 -24.00 16.21
CA GLN A 233 3.52 -23.23 17.06
C GLN A 233 2.72 -22.28 17.95
N LEU A 234 1.93 -22.87 18.85
CA LEU A 234 0.83 -22.18 19.54
C LEU A 234 1.32 -21.02 20.41
N GLU A 235 2.43 -21.17 21.13
CA GLU A 235 2.96 -20.13 22.01
C GLU A 235 3.36 -18.87 21.23
N ARG A 236 4.17 -19.03 20.17
CA ARG A 236 4.56 -17.91 19.28
C ARG A 236 3.35 -17.30 18.60
N SER A 237 2.39 -18.12 18.14
CA SER A 237 1.14 -17.63 17.53
C SER A 237 0.37 -16.70 18.47
N LEU A 238 0.24 -17.09 19.75
CA LEU A 238 -0.45 -16.28 20.76
C LEU A 238 0.32 -15.00 21.11
N GLU A 239 1.65 -15.01 21.07
CA GLU A 239 2.48 -13.82 21.25
C GLU A 239 2.24 -12.79 20.14
N TYR A 240 2.32 -13.20 18.87
CA TYR A 240 2.03 -12.31 17.74
C TYR A 240 0.58 -11.84 17.73
N MET A 241 -0.38 -12.68 18.16
CA MET A 241 -1.78 -12.27 18.28
C MET A 241 -1.97 -11.21 19.36
N LYS A 242 -1.29 -11.34 20.51
CA LYS A 242 -1.29 -10.30 21.56
C LYS A 242 -0.68 -9.00 21.04
N ARG A 243 0.44 -9.09 20.32
CA ARG A 243 1.08 -7.92 19.69
C ARG A 243 0.13 -7.22 18.70
N ALA A 244 -0.53 -7.96 17.81
CA ALA A 244 -1.49 -7.39 16.86
C ALA A 244 -2.65 -6.66 17.55
N LEU A 245 -3.17 -7.20 18.66
CA LEU A 245 -4.21 -6.53 19.47
C LEU A 245 -3.69 -5.24 20.11
N GLN A 246 -2.51 -5.28 20.71
CA GLN A 246 -1.87 -4.10 21.34
C GLN A 246 -1.63 -2.99 20.32
N LEU A 247 -1.03 -3.33 19.17
CA LEU A 247 -0.81 -2.38 18.07
C LEU A 247 -2.15 -1.85 17.52
N GLY A 248 -3.14 -2.73 17.36
CA GLY A 248 -4.50 -2.33 16.97
C GLY A 248 -5.12 -1.29 17.90
N HIS A 249 -4.96 -1.46 19.21
CA HIS A 249 -5.42 -0.48 20.20
C HIS A 249 -4.64 0.82 20.20
N GLN A 250 -3.33 0.77 19.90
CA GLN A 250 -2.49 1.96 19.80
C GLN A 250 -2.84 2.79 18.55
N VAL A 251 -2.99 2.13 17.39
CA VAL A 251 -3.24 2.80 16.10
C VAL A 251 -4.70 3.25 15.97
N TYR A 252 -5.66 2.42 16.36
CA TYR A 252 -7.09 2.73 16.18
C TYR A 252 -7.77 3.29 17.42
N GLY A 253 -7.16 3.19 18.61
CA GLY A 253 -7.77 3.57 19.88
C GLY A 253 -8.66 2.47 20.48
N LYS A 254 -8.69 2.39 21.82
CA LYS A 254 -9.32 1.28 22.57
C LYS A 254 -10.85 1.20 22.44
N ASN A 255 -11.53 2.31 22.16
CA ASN A 255 -12.99 2.42 22.13
C ASN A 255 -13.52 2.84 20.74
N ASN A 256 -12.73 2.64 19.69
CA ASN A 256 -13.10 3.08 18.35
C ASN A 256 -13.97 2.03 17.65
N GLN A 257 -15.05 2.46 17.00
CA GLN A 257 -15.90 1.62 16.14
C GLN A 257 -15.23 1.33 14.78
N SER A 258 -13.91 1.16 14.79
CA SER A 258 -13.13 0.88 13.58
C SER A 258 -13.45 -0.53 13.09
N SER A 259 -13.91 -0.62 11.84
CA SER A 259 -14.07 -1.91 11.14
C SER A 259 -12.76 -2.71 11.10
N LYS A 260 -11.62 -2.02 11.06
CA LYS A 260 -10.28 -2.64 11.12
C LYS A 260 -10.01 -3.28 12.49
N LEU A 261 -10.38 -2.60 13.58
CA LEU A 261 -10.23 -3.16 14.93
C LEU A 261 -11.15 -4.38 15.13
N ALA A 262 -12.38 -4.33 14.60
CA ALA A 262 -13.28 -5.49 14.60
C ALA A 262 -12.69 -6.69 13.83
N GLN A 263 -12.03 -6.45 12.70
CA GLN A 263 -11.35 -7.50 11.94
C GLN A 263 -10.19 -8.12 12.72
N ILE A 264 -9.38 -7.32 13.43
CA ILE A 264 -8.32 -7.82 14.33
C ILE A 264 -8.92 -8.77 15.37
N TYR A 265 -10.02 -8.38 16.02
CA TYR A 265 -10.69 -9.21 17.02
C TYR A 265 -11.27 -10.51 16.42
N LYS A 266 -11.84 -10.45 15.22
CA LYS A 266 -12.33 -11.63 14.51
C LYS A 266 -11.20 -12.63 14.23
N THR A 267 -10.07 -12.13 13.73
CA THR A 267 -8.87 -12.96 13.51
C THR A 267 -8.36 -13.53 14.83
N ALA A 268 -8.33 -12.73 15.90
CA ALA A 268 -7.96 -13.18 17.24
C ALA A 268 -8.82 -14.35 17.72
N GLY A 269 -10.14 -14.23 17.59
CA GLY A 269 -11.07 -15.30 17.94
C GLY A 269 -10.80 -16.60 17.19
N THR A 270 -10.44 -16.50 15.91
CA THR A 270 -10.09 -17.65 15.06
C THR A 270 -8.79 -18.30 15.55
N VAL A 271 -7.73 -17.52 15.76
CA VAL A 271 -6.43 -18.01 16.26
C VAL A 271 -6.58 -18.64 17.64
N TYR A 272 -7.25 -17.98 18.59
CA TYR A 272 -7.47 -18.53 19.93
C TYR A 272 -8.29 -19.83 19.90
N LYS A 273 -9.29 -19.93 19.04
CA LYS A 273 -10.07 -21.16 18.85
C LYS A 273 -9.18 -22.30 18.34
N ASN A 274 -8.39 -22.05 17.30
CA ASN A 274 -7.49 -23.04 16.71
C ASN A 274 -6.46 -23.52 17.73
N CYS A 275 -5.81 -22.59 18.45
CA CYS A 275 -4.84 -22.94 19.49
C CYS A 275 -5.47 -23.77 20.62
N ASN A 276 -6.69 -23.46 21.05
CA ASN A 276 -7.40 -24.23 22.09
C ASN A 276 -7.75 -25.65 21.62
N GLN A 277 -8.22 -25.80 20.37
CA GLN A 277 -8.51 -27.11 19.80
C GLN A 277 -7.25 -27.97 19.70
N ASN A 278 -6.14 -27.41 19.24
CA ASN A 278 -4.88 -28.13 19.12
C ASN A 278 -4.28 -28.51 20.49
N MET A 279 -4.36 -27.61 21.49
CA MET A 279 -3.94 -27.94 22.86
C MET A 279 -4.73 -29.13 23.43
N ARG A 280 -6.03 -29.20 23.18
CA ARG A 280 -6.87 -30.34 23.63
C ARG A 280 -6.50 -31.65 22.94
N LEU A 281 -6.17 -31.61 21.66
CA LEU A 281 -5.73 -32.80 20.91
C LEU A 281 -4.39 -33.33 21.41
N CYS A 282 -3.43 -32.45 21.72
CA CYS A 282 -2.13 -32.84 22.28
C CYS A 282 -2.26 -33.45 23.70
N LEU A 283 -3.22 -32.97 24.51
CA LEU A 283 -3.47 -33.49 25.85
C LEU A 283 -4.30 -34.79 25.85
N GLY A 284 -5.19 -34.96 24.88
CA GLY A 284 -6.05 -36.15 24.75
C GLY A 284 -5.34 -37.40 24.21
N THR A 285 -4.08 -37.32 23.81
CA THR A 285 -3.29 -38.48 23.33
C THR A 285 -2.38 -39.10 24.41
N ASN A 286 -2.41 -38.61 25.65
CA ASN A 286 -1.61 -39.13 26.76
C ASN A 286 -2.41 -39.91 27.82
N GLU A 287 -3.66 -40.30 27.53
CA GLU A 287 -4.45 -41.16 28.40
C GLU A 287 -4.94 -42.40 27.65
N VAL A 288 -4.06 -43.40 27.46
CA VAL A 288 -4.40 -44.85 27.45
C VAL A 288 -3.20 -45.64 27.97
#